data_AF-A0A7V9SUZ4-F1
#
_entry.id   AF-A0A7V9SUZ4-F1
#
_cell.length_a   1.000
_cell.length_b   1.000
_cell.length_c   1.000
_cell.angle_alpha   90.00
_cell.angle_beta   90.00
_cell.angle_gamma   90.00
#
_symmetry.space_group_name_H-M   'P 1'
#
loop_
_entity.id
_entity.type
_entity.pdbx_description
1 polymer ?
#
loop_
_entity_poly.entity_id
_entity_poly.type
_entity_poly.pdbx_seq_one_letter_code
_entity_poly.pdbx_strand_id
1 'polypeptide(L)'
;VEGAAAPEEAGRELEQRARRAERGAQREEVLAALDILASWYRDLVVVGAGAAEAAMNCDRLAELGEDAQPDLAVRAAGAAATARDVWRSFEFNVQTGLALEALFVRLRRELTGPLGEVT
;
A
#
# COMPACT_ATOMS: atom_id res chain seq x y z
N VAL A 1 -36.38 -1.07 38.55
CA VAL A 1 -35.20 -1.94 38.72
C VAL A 1 -34.62 -2.11 37.33
N GLU A 2 -33.77 -1.15 36.93
CA GLU A 2 -33.04 -1.21 35.67
C GLU A 2 -32.10 -2.43 35.74
N GLY A 3 -32.29 -3.35 34.80
CA GLY A 3 -31.47 -4.54 34.68
C GLY A 3 -30.03 -4.13 34.43
N ALA A 4 -29.14 -4.45 35.37
CA ALA A 4 -27.73 -4.54 35.07
C ALA A 4 -27.60 -5.50 33.87
N ALA A 5 -27.16 -5.00 32.73
CA ALA A 5 -26.84 -5.82 31.57
C ALA A 5 -26.01 -7.01 32.06
N ALA A 6 -26.46 -8.23 31.75
CA ALA A 6 -25.88 -9.43 32.33
C ALA A 6 -24.36 -9.44 32.04
N PRO A 7 -23.51 -9.91 32.97
CA PRO A 7 -22.05 -9.86 32.81
C PRO A 7 -21.55 -10.51 31.50
N GLU A 8 -22.31 -11.45 30.93
CA GLU A 8 -22.05 -12.02 29.61
C GLU A 8 -22.26 -11.05 28.45
N GLU A 9 -23.28 -10.18 28.50
CA GLU A 9 -23.56 -9.17 27.47
C GLU A 9 -22.48 -8.08 27.48
N ALA A 10 -22.06 -7.64 28.67
CA ALA A 10 -20.94 -6.73 28.84
C ALA A 10 -19.63 -7.34 28.32
N GLY A 11 -19.37 -8.63 28.58
CA GLY A 11 -18.21 -9.36 28.05
C GLY A 11 -18.21 -9.43 26.51
N ARG A 12 -19.36 -9.75 25.91
CA ARG A 12 -19.53 -9.79 24.44
C ARG A 12 -19.35 -8.41 23.80
N GLU A 13 -19.85 -7.35 24.43
CA GLU A 13 -19.68 -5.99 23.91
C GLU A 13 -18.21 -5.55 23.92
N LEU A 14 -17.49 -5.83 25.01
CA LEU A 14 -16.05 -5.56 25.11
C LEU A 14 -15.25 -6.32 24.05
N GLU A 15 -15.56 -7.60 23.84
CA GLU A 15 -14.92 -8.40 22.80
C GLU A 15 -15.18 -7.83 21.39
N GLN A 16 -16.40 -7.41 21.10
CA GLN A 16 -16.74 -6.80 19.81
C GLN A 16 -16.04 -5.45 19.59
N ARG A 17 -15.87 -4.65 20.65
CA ARG A 17 -15.09 -3.41 20.59
C ARG A 17 -13.61 -3.69 20.33
N ALA A 18 -13.04 -4.67 21.02
CA ALA A 18 -11.65 -5.11 20.80
C ALA A 18 -11.41 -5.58 19.35
N ARG A 19 -12.28 -6.44 18.82
CA ARG A 19 -12.19 -6.93 17.42
C ARG A 19 -12.36 -5.82 16.38
N ARG A 20 -13.06 -4.72 16.70
CA ARG A 20 -13.15 -3.56 15.79
C ARG A 20 -11.90 -2.71 15.85
N ALA A 21 -11.36 -2.48 17.04
CA ALA A 21 -10.10 -1.76 17.21
C ALA A 21 -8.95 -2.49 16.50
N GLU A 22 -8.86 -3.81 16.68
CA GLU A 22 -7.84 -4.64 16.03
C GLU A 22 -7.91 -4.55 14.50
N ARG A 23 -9.12 -4.69 13.91
CA ARG A 23 -9.32 -4.54 12.47
C ARG A 23 -8.99 -3.14 11.97
N GLY A 24 -9.29 -2.12 12.76
CA GLY A 24 -8.92 -0.73 12.47
C GLY A 24 -7.41 -0.58 12.38
N ALA A 25 -6.67 -1.06 13.40
CA ALA A 25 -5.21 -1.01 13.44
C ALA A 25 -4.57 -1.77 12.27
N GLN A 26 -5.05 -2.99 11.97
CA GLN A 26 -4.56 -3.76 10.82
C GLN A 26 -4.78 -3.01 9.50
N ARG A 27 -5.91 -2.32 9.34
CA ARG A 27 -6.19 -1.52 8.14
C ARG A 27 -5.25 -0.32 8.04
N GLU A 28 -5.00 0.39 9.14
CA GLU A 28 -4.07 1.52 9.17
C GLU A 28 -2.65 1.10 8.83
N GLU A 29 -2.19 -0.04 9.34
CA GLU A 29 -0.88 -0.61 9.02
C GLU A 29 -0.76 -0.94 7.52
N VAL A 30 -1.79 -1.54 6.92
CA VAL A 30 -1.81 -1.81 5.48
C VAL A 30 -1.77 -0.52 4.65
N LEU A 31 -2.51 0.52 5.05
CA LEU A 31 -2.47 1.81 4.37
C LEU A 31 -1.09 2.45 4.44
N ALA A 32 -0.44 2.41 5.60
CA ALA A 32 0.93 2.91 5.76
C ALA A 32 1.91 2.12 4.88
N ALA A 33 1.79 0.80 4.82
CA ALA A 33 2.62 -0.05 3.95
C ALA A 33 2.43 0.28 2.45
N LEU A 34 1.20 0.55 2.02
CA LEU A 34 0.89 0.95 0.64
C LEU A 34 1.48 2.32 0.29
N ASP A 35 1.46 3.28 1.22
CA ASP A 35 2.09 4.59 1.03
C ASP A 35 3.61 4.48 0.91
N ILE A 36 4.24 3.66 1.76
CA ILE A 36 5.67 3.36 1.67
C ILE A 36 6.00 2.74 0.32
N LEU A 37 5.24 1.72 -0.12
CA LEU A 37 5.44 1.06 -1.40
C LEU A 37 5.29 2.02 -2.59
N ALA A 38 4.28 2.89 -2.56
CA ALA A 38 4.08 3.91 -3.59
C ALA A 38 5.22 4.93 -3.62
N SER A 39 5.77 5.29 -2.45
CA SER A 39 6.92 6.21 -2.34
C SER A 39 8.19 5.59 -2.95
N TRP A 40 8.42 4.30 -2.73
CA TRP A 40 9.58 3.59 -3.29
C TRP A 40 9.56 3.60 -4.82
N TYR A 41 8.45 3.19 -5.42
CA TYR A 41 8.31 3.23 -6.88
C TYR A 41 8.42 4.64 -7.45
N ARG A 42 7.88 5.66 -6.76
CA ARG A 42 8.06 7.05 -7.15
C ARG A 42 9.55 7.44 -7.14
N ASP A 43 10.30 7.03 -6.12
CA ASP A 43 11.71 7.37 -6.01
C ASP A 43 12.57 6.68 -7.07
N LEU A 44 12.21 5.47 -7.52
CA LEU A 44 12.86 4.85 -8.69
C LEU A 44 12.70 5.70 -9.97
N VAL A 45 11.53 6.31 -10.18
CA VAL A 45 11.31 7.25 -11.29
C VAL A 45 12.22 8.47 -11.15
N VAL A 46 12.30 9.03 -9.95
CA VAL A 46 13.05 10.26 -9.66
C VAL A 46 14.56 10.05 -9.76
N VAL A 47 15.08 8.97 -9.18
CA VAL A 47 16.49 8.61 -9.29
C VAL A 47 16.84 8.25 -10.74
N GLY A 48 15.99 7.50 -11.44
CA GLY A 48 16.17 7.19 -12.86
C GLY A 48 16.15 8.43 -13.77
N ALA A 49 15.45 9.50 -13.36
CA ALA A 49 15.46 10.80 -14.03
C ALA A 49 16.65 11.70 -13.66
N GLY A 50 17.54 11.23 -12.77
CA GLY A 50 18.71 11.99 -12.32
C GLY A 50 18.42 13.04 -11.25
N ALA A 51 17.25 13.02 -10.62
CA ALA A 51 16.81 14.00 -9.62
C ALA A 51 16.83 13.42 -8.19
N ALA A 52 17.88 12.68 -7.83
CA ALA A 52 17.98 11.92 -6.58
C ALA A 52 17.79 12.78 -5.31
N GLU A 53 18.12 14.08 -5.38
CA GLU A 53 17.89 15.05 -4.31
C GLU A 53 16.40 15.24 -3.95
N ALA A 54 15.49 14.87 -4.85
CA ALA A 54 14.06 14.93 -4.63
C ALA A 54 13.48 13.60 -4.10
N ALA A 55 14.29 12.56 -3.87
CA ALA A 55 13.83 11.27 -3.35
C ALA A 55 13.34 11.40 -1.90
N MET A 56 12.24 10.71 -1.57
CA MET A 56 11.68 10.70 -0.23
C MET A 56 12.44 9.74 0.70
N ASN A 57 12.90 8.62 0.16
CA ASN A 57 13.71 7.61 0.85
C ASN A 57 15.21 7.94 0.69
N CYS A 58 15.60 9.14 1.14
CA CYS A 58 16.95 9.67 0.94
C CYS A 58 18.04 8.88 1.70
N ASP A 59 17.65 8.15 2.76
CA ASP A 59 18.51 7.23 3.49
C ASP A 59 18.84 5.96 2.68
N ARG A 60 18.09 5.68 1.60
CA ARG A 60 18.22 4.50 0.74
C ARG A 60 18.64 4.82 -0.69
N LEU A 61 19.28 5.97 -0.93
CA LEU A 61 19.70 6.39 -2.28
C LEU A 61 20.61 5.39 -3.00
N ALA A 62 21.48 4.68 -2.27
CA ALA A 62 22.33 3.66 -2.87
C ALA A 62 21.50 2.51 -3.46
N GLU A 63 20.56 1.97 -2.68
CA GLU A 63 19.64 0.90 -3.08
C GLU A 63 18.75 1.37 -4.24
N LEU A 64 18.21 2.58 -4.15
CA LEU A 64 17.41 3.18 -5.24
C LEU A 64 18.22 3.36 -6.52
N GLY A 65 19.51 3.71 -6.44
CA GLY A 65 20.38 3.85 -7.60
C GLY A 65 20.67 2.53 -8.29
N GLU A 66 20.81 1.45 -7.53
CA GLU A 66 20.95 0.09 -8.07
C GLU A 66 19.67 -0.39 -8.77
N ASP A 67 18.52 -0.10 -8.15
CA ASP A 67 17.21 -0.52 -8.66
C ASP A 67 16.69 0.35 -9.81
N ALA A 68 17.07 1.63 -9.91
CA ALA A 68 16.59 2.57 -10.93
C ALA A 68 17.18 2.33 -12.34
N GLN A 69 17.16 1.08 -12.80
CA GLN A 69 17.49 0.72 -14.18
C GLN A 69 16.54 1.43 -15.16
N PRO A 70 17.00 1.90 -16.33
CA PRO A 70 16.19 2.72 -17.24
C PRO A 70 14.83 2.13 -17.59
N ASP A 71 14.78 0.83 -17.89
CA ASP A 71 13.54 0.11 -18.22
C ASP A 71 12.59 -0.02 -17.01
N LEU A 72 13.15 -0.10 -15.80
CA LEU A 72 12.38 -0.21 -14.56
C LEU A 72 11.81 1.14 -14.14
N ALA A 73 12.57 2.23 -14.29
CA ALA A 73 12.13 3.57 -13.96
C ALA A 73 10.86 3.97 -14.74
N VAL A 74 10.76 3.61 -16.02
CA VAL A 74 9.55 3.86 -16.83
C VAL A 74 8.33 3.12 -16.26
N ARG A 75 8.50 1.86 -15.83
CA ARG A 75 7.44 1.01 -15.27
C ARG A 75 7.06 1.40 -13.84
N ALA A 76 8.01 1.94 -13.09
CA ALA A 76 7.82 2.30 -11.69
C ALA A 76 6.71 3.36 -11.52
N ALA A 77 6.48 4.23 -12.51
CA ALA A 77 5.35 5.16 -12.47
C ALA A 77 3.98 4.43 -12.43
N GLY A 78 3.78 3.40 -13.27
CA GLY A 78 2.57 2.59 -13.26
C GLY A 78 2.42 1.75 -11.99
N ALA A 79 3.54 1.25 -11.45
CA ALA A 79 3.57 0.55 -10.18
C ALA A 79 3.18 1.46 -8.99
N ALA A 80 3.70 2.69 -8.93
CA ALA A 80 3.33 3.69 -7.94
C ALA A 80 1.83 4.04 -8.01
N ALA A 81 1.30 4.25 -9.22
CA ALA A 81 -0.13 4.51 -9.43
C ALA A 81 -0.98 3.33 -8.97
N THR A 82 -0.58 2.11 -9.30
CA THR A 82 -1.26 0.88 -8.87
C THR A 82 -1.34 0.76 -7.35
N ALA A 83 -0.24 1.02 -6.63
CA ALA A 83 -0.24 1.00 -5.16
C ALA A 83 -1.20 2.06 -4.58
N ARG A 84 -1.21 3.28 -5.14
CA ARG A 84 -2.13 4.35 -4.73
C ARG A 84 -3.59 4.04 -5.04
N ASP A 85 -3.90 3.39 -6.16
CA ASP A 85 -5.26 2.99 -6.49
C ASP A 85 -5.78 1.96 -5.47
N VAL A 86 -4.93 1.00 -5.08
CA VAL A 86 -5.29 0.03 -4.05
C VAL A 86 -5.47 0.73 -2.71
N TRP A 87 -4.60 1.66 -2.33
CA TRP A 87 -4.79 2.49 -1.13
C TRP A 87 -6.16 3.19 -1.13
N ARG A 88 -6.54 3.84 -2.24
CA ARG A 88 -7.86 4.51 -2.37
C ARG A 88 -9.02 3.53 -2.29
N SER A 89 -8.84 2.29 -2.77
CA SER A 89 -9.90 1.28 -2.73
C SER A 89 -10.33 0.93 -1.29
N PHE A 90 -9.45 1.11 -0.30
CA PHE A 90 -9.79 0.89 1.11
C PHE A 90 -10.82 1.90 1.66
N GLU A 91 -11.07 3.03 0.98
CA GLU A 91 -12.20 3.92 1.28
C GLU A 91 -13.55 3.22 1.13
N PHE A 92 -13.61 2.18 0.29
CA PHE A 92 -14.84 1.41 0.00
C PHE A 92 -14.98 0.11 0.79
N ASN A 93 -14.25 -0.05 1.91
CA ASN A 93 -14.29 -1.24 2.77
C ASN A 93 -14.02 -2.57 2.03
N VAL A 94 -13.07 -2.58 1.09
CA VAL A 94 -12.65 -3.80 0.38
C VAL A 94 -12.04 -4.84 1.33
N GLN A 95 -12.09 -6.11 0.94
CA GLN A 95 -11.41 -7.18 1.67
C GLN A 95 -9.89 -7.07 1.48
N THR A 96 -9.15 -6.86 2.57
CA THR A 96 -7.70 -6.63 2.56
C THR A 96 -6.93 -7.68 1.76
N GLY A 97 -7.16 -8.97 2.02
CA GLY A 97 -6.44 -10.06 1.35
C GLY A 97 -6.59 -10.01 -0.17
N LEU A 98 -7.82 -9.86 -0.66
CA LEU A 98 -8.10 -9.78 -2.09
C LEU A 98 -7.53 -8.50 -2.73
N ALA A 99 -7.56 -7.37 -2.01
CA ALA A 99 -6.97 -6.12 -2.48
C ALA A 99 -5.44 -6.25 -2.67
N LEU A 100 -4.76 -6.92 -1.74
CA LEU A 100 -3.32 -7.17 -1.82
C LEU A 100 -2.97 -8.21 -2.90
N GLU A 101 -3.76 -9.27 -3.05
CA GLU A 101 -3.58 -10.22 -4.17
C GLU A 101 -3.71 -9.51 -5.52
N ALA A 102 -4.75 -8.69 -5.69
CA ALA A 102 -4.95 -7.90 -6.90
C ALA A 102 -3.80 -6.91 -7.14
N LEU A 103 -3.29 -6.27 -6.07
CA LEU A 103 -2.11 -5.41 -6.14
C LEU A 103 -0.92 -6.16 -6.75
N PHE A 104 -0.53 -7.31 -6.19
CA PHE A 104 0.65 -8.05 -6.66
C PHE A 104 0.47 -8.60 -8.09
N VAL A 105 -0.74 -9.01 -8.46
CA VAL A 105 -1.05 -9.40 -9.85
C VAL A 105 -0.85 -8.23 -10.82
N ARG A 106 -1.32 -7.02 -10.45
CA ARG A 106 -1.17 -5.81 -11.26
C ARG A 106 0.30 -5.37 -11.33
N LEU A 107 0.99 -5.30 -10.19
CA LEU A 107 2.42 -4.93 -10.12
C LEU A 107 3.28 -5.86 -10.97
N ARG A 108 3.06 -7.18 -10.90
CA ARG A 108 3.79 -8.12 -11.75
C ARG A 108 3.58 -7.79 -13.23
N ARG A 109 2.36 -7.49 -13.66
CA ARG A 109 2.07 -7.14 -15.06
C ARG A 109 2.75 -5.84 -15.48
N GLU A 110 2.74 -4.81 -14.65
CA GLU A 110 3.42 -3.54 -14.93
C GLU A 110 4.94 -3.73 -15.04
N LEU A 111 5.53 -4.48 -14.11
CA LEU A 111 6.98 -4.64 -14.01
C LEU A 111 7.55 -5.64 -15.03
N THR A 112 6.76 -6.62 -15.50
CA THR A 112 7.24 -7.65 -16.44
C THR A 112 6.56 -7.63 -17.81
N GLY A 113 5.54 -6.79 -18.02
CA GLY A 113 4.81 -6.71 -19.29
C GLY A 113 5.71 -6.23 -20.43
N PRO A 114 5.35 -6.38 -21.71
CA PRO A 114 6.04 -5.65 -22.77
C PRO A 114 5.92 -4.14 -22.53
N LEU A 115 6.93 -3.34 -22.91
CA LEU A 115 6.81 -1.88 -22.99
C LEU A 115 5.83 -1.54 -24.13
N GLY A 116 4.54 -1.73 -23.88
CA GLY A 116 3.46 -1.39 -24.81
C GLY A 116 3.18 0.11 -24.75
N GLU A 117 2.91 0.70 -25.91
CA GLU A 117 2.62 2.13 -26.07
C GLU A 117 1.64 2.62 -25.00
N VAL A 118 2.11 3.62 -24.24
CA VAL A 118 1.29 4.41 -23.32
C VAL A 118 0.06 4.87 -24.10
N THR A 119 -1.10 4.26 -23.84
CA THR A 119 -2.39 4.69 -24.37
C THR A 119 -3.14 5.45 -23.31
#